data_AF-A0A7M4DK18-F1
#
_entry.id   AF-A0A7M4DK18-F1
#
_cell.length_a   1.000
_cell.length_b   1.000
_cell.length_c   1.000
_cell.angle_alpha   90.00
_cell.angle_beta   90.00
_cell.angle_gamma   90.00
#
_symmetry.space_group_name_H-M   'P 1'
#
loop_
_entity.id
_entity.type
_entity.pdbx_description
1 polymer ?
#
loop_
_entity_poly.entity_id
_entity_poly.type
_entity_poly.pdbx_seq_one_letter_code
_entity_poly.pdbx_strand_id
1 'polypeptide(L)'
;MPRGAVFRAGKTFVTDVRPINTRRYGRTGTPHPRSLHSVPAPAVPEQGPELVGATGQGPDPAPLGDPALLEAFWRYERALIGNDVPELDALFAPGGRTLRADAGAVLVGHDHIAAFRAGRGGVPHRQLTRVHLRALADGVALLVAESVRADGGTGVQTQVWERGDGGSWRVSTAHVSTVPGPAFAPVPGADVDPTIWRVPPGPAPLRAGSPGGPLTGARVAVKDLFAVAGERIGAGNPTWVDAAPIEAVDAAAVRALLEAGADVAGIAHTDELAFSLAGENVHYGAPPNPAAPGRITGGSTSGPAAAVAAGVADIGLGTDTAGSIRVPASYCGLYGLRTTHDAVSRDGLVGLAPSFDTVGVLTRDAATLSRAAGALLPPATVVPTETIVVVDELMGLAEPDARLATEAALRALALRAGARVEAADLDPELLASWFAAFRTVQQAQAWATHRSFVQGHGDRLDAAVAARFRAGAEVDEELRESATEVLAAARDALVGALPDGVLLALPSTSSTAPPVGAKAAVVESTRAATLRLTCLASLAGLPQLSVPAARVGTLPLGLGLVGGPGADRSLLALLTQEAR
;
A
#
# COMPACT_ATOMS: atom_id res chain seq x y z
N MET A 1 3.20 33.62 16.87
CA MET A 1 4.34 33.04 16.13
C MET A 1 3.94 32.87 14.68
N PRO A 2 4.81 33.10 13.68
CA PRO A 2 4.40 32.92 12.29
C PRO A 2 4.08 31.43 12.06
N ARG A 3 3.04 31.17 11.25
CA ARG A 3 2.64 29.84 10.77
C ARG A 3 3.83 29.19 10.06
N GLY A 4 4.64 28.44 10.79
CA GLY A 4 5.83 27.78 10.28
C GLY A 4 5.42 26.51 9.55
N ALA A 5 5.78 26.41 8.27
CA ALA A 5 5.63 25.18 7.51
C ALA A 5 6.40 24.06 8.24
N VAL A 6 5.65 23.09 8.76
CA VAL A 6 6.14 21.89 9.45
C VAL A 6 7.17 21.16 8.61
N PHE A 7 6.88 21.12 7.32
CA PHE A 7 7.76 20.69 6.27
C PHE A 7 8.49 21.92 5.76
N ARG A 8 9.78 22.02 6.08
CA ARG A 8 10.63 23.03 5.46
C ARG A 8 10.89 22.61 4.03
N ALA A 9 10.83 23.56 3.09
CA ALA A 9 11.09 23.28 1.69
C ALA A 9 12.54 22.77 1.54
N GLY A 10 12.67 21.48 1.20
CA GLY A 10 13.93 20.88 0.79
C GLY A 10 14.25 21.20 -0.67
N LYS A 11 15.36 20.66 -1.19
CA LYS A 11 15.70 20.81 -2.62
C LYS A 11 14.55 20.28 -3.49
N THR A 12 14.04 21.10 -4.41
CA THR A 12 12.97 20.70 -5.34
C THR A 12 13.50 19.70 -6.35
N PHE A 13 12.87 18.53 -6.45
CA PHE A 13 13.02 17.63 -7.59
C PHE A 13 11.97 18.03 -8.64
N VAL A 14 12.34 18.96 -9.53
CA VAL A 14 11.43 19.37 -10.60
C VAL A 14 11.38 18.27 -11.66
N THR A 15 10.25 17.59 -11.77
CA THR A 15 9.86 16.91 -13.01
C THR A 15 9.09 17.94 -13.84
N ASP A 16 9.79 18.63 -14.76
CA ASP A 16 9.21 19.73 -15.53
C ASP A 16 8.31 19.17 -16.64
N VAL A 17 7.01 19.01 -16.37
CA VAL A 17 6.00 18.68 -17.40
C VAL A 17 5.22 19.95 -17.71
N ARG A 18 5.53 20.59 -18.85
CA ARG A 18 4.86 21.83 -19.27
C ARG A 18 3.50 21.54 -19.94
N PRO A 19 2.44 22.32 -19.66
CA PRO A 19 1.17 22.22 -20.37
C PRO A 19 1.23 22.91 -21.75
N ILE A 20 0.84 22.20 -22.81
CA ILE A 20 0.73 22.76 -24.16
C ILE A 20 -0.63 23.49 -24.30
N ASN A 21 -0.54 24.79 -24.60
CA ASN A 21 -1.65 25.73 -24.73
C ASN A 21 -2.22 25.69 -26.17
N THR A 22 -3.51 25.41 -26.35
CA THR A 22 -4.17 25.36 -27.66
C THR A 22 -4.52 26.76 -28.19
N ARG A 23 -3.95 27.17 -29.34
CA ARG A 23 -4.39 28.37 -30.08
C ARG A 23 -5.56 28.06 -31.03
N ARG A 24 -6.57 28.93 -30.98
CA ARG A 24 -7.71 29.02 -31.92
C ARG A 24 -7.26 29.56 -33.29
N TYR A 25 -7.80 29.01 -34.37
CA TYR A 25 -8.06 29.71 -35.64
C TYR A 25 -9.43 29.27 -36.20
N GLY A 26 -10.18 30.21 -36.80
CA GLY A 26 -11.57 30.05 -37.23
C GLY A 26 -11.79 29.85 -38.74
N ARG A 27 -12.95 29.25 -39.05
CA ARG A 27 -13.88 29.30 -40.23
C ARG A 27 -13.29 29.58 -41.64
N THR A 28 -13.65 28.85 -42.71
CA THR A 28 -14.98 28.79 -43.37
C THR A 28 -15.09 27.63 -44.42
N GLY A 29 -16.32 27.17 -44.73
CA GLY A 29 -16.70 26.60 -46.05
C GLY A 29 -17.18 25.12 -46.14
N THR A 30 -18.39 24.90 -46.63
CA THR A 30 -19.03 23.62 -47.08
C THR A 30 -19.71 23.86 -48.46
N PRO A 31 -20.24 22.86 -49.25
CA PRO A 31 -20.40 21.39 -49.05
C PRO A 31 -20.16 20.39 -50.26
N HIS A 32 -20.07 19.08 -49.91
CA HIS A 32 -20.51 17.81 -50.59
C HIS A 32 -19.78 17.17 -51.83
N PRO A 33 -19.93 15.83 -52.11
CA PRO A 33 -20.04 14.63 -51.26
C PRO A 33 -19.26 13.35 -51.77
N ARG A 34 -19.22 12.28 -50.95
CA ARG A 34 -18.87 10.84 -51.19
C ARG A 34 -17.39 10.38 -51.06
N SER A 35 -17.09 9.60 -50.02
CA SER A 35 -16.77 8.15 -50.08
C SER A 35 -16.35 7.62 -48.70
N LEU A 36 -16.62 6.34 -48.43
CA LEU A 36 -16.32 5.61 -47.20
C LEU A 36 -14.82 5.29 -47.10
N HIS A 37 -14.08 5.80 -46.11
CA HIS A 37 -12.79 5.25 -45.68
C HIS A 37 -12.47 5.53 -44.19
N SER A 38 -12.12 4.45 -43.48
CA SER A 38 -11.29 4.31 -42.26
C SER A 38 -11.15 5.50 -41.28
N VAL A 39 -11.54 5.24 -40.03
CA VAL A 39 -11.22 6.07 -38.84
C VAL A 39 -9.71 6.02 -38.56
N PRO A 40 -9.01 7.16 -38.37
CA PRO A 40 -7.61 7.18 -37.97
C PRO A 40 -7.44 6.91 -36.47
N ALA A 41 -6.38 6.18 -36.12
CA ALA A 41 -5.97 5.89 -34.74
C ALA A 41 -5.57 7.16 -33.96
N PRO A 42 -5.82 7.24 -32.64
CA PRO A 42 -5.41 8.38 -31.82
C PRO A 42 -3.89 8.41 -31.61
N ALA A 43 -3.33 9.63 -31.60
CA ALA A 43 -1.90 9.89 -31.45
C ALA A 43 -1.39 9.61 -30.03
N VAL A 44 -0.21 8.99 -29.94
CA VAL A 44 0.53 8.68 -28.70
C VAL A 44 1.32 9.92 -28.24
N PRO A 45 1.29 10.32 -26.95
CA PRO A 45 2.09 11.44 -26.48
C PRO A 45 3.58 11.07 -26.35
N GLU A 46 4.44 11.90 -26.95
CA GLU A 46 5.90 11.90 -26.79
C GLU A 46 6.26 12.55 -25.44
N GLN A 47 6.66 11.74 -24.44
CA GLN A 47 7.79 11.95 -23.51
C GLN A 47 7.61 11.07 -22.26
N GLY A 48 8.57 10.16 -22.05
CA GLY A 48 8.62 9.24 -20.90
C GLY A 48 9.39 9.83 -19.71
N PRO A 49 9.32 9.20 -18.53
CA PRO A 49 9.79 9.80 -17.27
C PRO A 49 11.27 9.52 -16.94
N GLU A 50 11.88 10.46 -16.19
CA GLU A 50 13.27 10.43 -15.68
C GLU A 50 13.46 9.49 -14.46
N LEU A 51 14.65 8.88 -14.35
CA LEU A 51 15.06 7.84 -13.39
C LEU A 51 15.98 8.44 -12.26
N VAL A 52 16.22 7.75 -11.13
CA VAL A 52 17.27 8.16 -10.16
C VAL A 52 18.00 6.94 -9.58
N GLY A 53 19.33 7.01 -9.54
CA GLY A 53 20.26 5.99 -9.03
C GLY A 53 20.45 5.99 -7.50
N ALA A 54 20.98 4.88 -6.99
CA ALA A 54 21.28 4.64 -5.58
C ALA A 54 22.75 4.98 -5.26
N THR A 55 23.02 5.62 -4.12
CA THR A 55 24.38 5.82 -3.60
C THR A 55 24.57 5.10 -2.26
N GLY A 56 25.37 4.02 -2.29
CA GLY A 56 26.34 3.78 -1.22
C GLY A 56 27.54 4.70 -1.45
N GLN A 57 28.18 5.15 -0.37
CA GLN A 57 29.23 6.17 -0.37
C GLN A 57 30.26 5.98 -1.51
N GLY A 58 30.19 6.89 -2.49
CA GLY A 58 30.90 6.96 -3.77
C GLY A 58 30.39 8.20 -4.51
N PRO A 59 31.09 8.71 -5.55
CA PRO A 59 30.82 10.05 -6.10
C PRO A 59 29.36 10.13 -6.58
N ASP A 60 28.76 11.33 -6.43
CA ASP A 60 27.48 11.82 -6.95
C ASP A 60 26.63 10.82 -7.78
N PRO A 61 25.31 10.64 -7.53
CA PRO A 61 24.49 9.72 -8.33
C PRO A 61 24.70 10.01 -9.82
N ALA A 62 25.38 9.08 -10.49
CA ALA A 62 25.78 9.25 -11.88
C ALA A 62 24.54 9.55 -12.74
N PRO A 63 24.63 10.45 -13.73
CA PRO A 63 23.57 10.66 -14.70
C PRO A 63 23.16 9.32 -15.31
N LEU A 64 21.87 9.18 -15.62
CA LEU A 64 21.22 7.95 -16.03
C LEU A 64 21.72 7.40 -17.37
N GLY A 65 22.94 6.86 -17.38
CA GLY A 65 23.55 6.35 -18.59
C GLY A 65 23.48 7.32 -19.77
N ASP A 66 23.68 6.78 -20.96
CA ASP A 66 23.51 7.47 -22.23
C ASP A 66 22.00 7.70 -22.51
N PRO A 67 21.51 8.93 -22.70
CA PRO A 67 20.10 9.19 -23.04
C PRO A 67 19.60 8.39 -24.24
N ALA A 68 20.47 8.12 -25.23
CA ALA A 68 20.11 7.32 -26.41
C ALA A 68 19.86 5.84 -26.06
N LEU A 69 20.50 5.32 -25.01
CA LEU A 69 20.27 3.96 -24.52
C LEU A 69 18.88 3.86 -23.87
N LEU A 70 18.51 4.84 -23.05
CA LEU A 70 17.19 4.88 -22.42
C LEU A 70 16.08 5.01 -23.44
N GLU A 71 16.28 5.84 -24.47
CA GLU A 71 15.35 5.95 -25.59
C GLU A 71 15.18 4.59 -26.31
N ALA A 72 16.29 3.89 -26.60
CA ALA A 72 16.25 2.57 -27.22
C ALA A 72 15.54 1.52 -26.33
N PHE A 73 15.75 1.56 -25.03
CA PHE A 73 15.03 0.71 -24.07
C PHE A 73 13.53 0.99 -24.07
N TRP A 74 13.10 2.26 -24.07
CA TRP A 74 11.68 2.59 -24.12
C TRP A 74 11.01 2.25 -25.45
N ARG A 75 11.76 2.36 -26.56
CA ARG A 75 11.33 1.83 -27.86
C ARG A 75 11.11 0.32 -27.78
N TYR A 76 12.06 -0.41 -27.18
CA TYR A 76 11.92 -1.85 -26.94
C TYR A 76 10.66 -2.18 -26.14
N GLU A 77 10.40 -1.46 -25.05
CA GLU A 77 9.25 -1.71 -24.18
C GLU A 77 7.91 -1.44 -24.87
N ARG A 78 7.80 -0.31 -25.60
CA ARG A 78 6.61 0.00 -26.39
C ARG A 78 6.37 -1.05 -27.47
N ALA A 79 7.44 -1.44 -28.17
CA ALA A 79 7.36 -2.47 -29.21
C ALA A 79 6.97 -3.84 -28.62
N LEU A 80 7.48 -4.18 -27.43
CA LEU A 80 7.13 -5.42 -26.75
C LEU A 80 5.66 -5.44 -26.32
N ILE A 81 5.15 -4.35 -25.74
CA ILE A 81 3.75 -4.23 -25.32
C ILE A 81 2.80 -4.18 -26.53
N GLY A 82 3.15 -3.42 -27.56
CA GLY A 82 2.38 -3.27 -28.80
C GLY A 82 2.50 -4.44 -29.77
N ASN A 83 3.35 -5.42 -29.45
CA ASN A 83 3.70 -6.54 -30.34
C ASN A 83 4.24 -6.08 -31.71
N ASP A 84 5.03 -5.00 -31.74
CA ASP A 84 5.72 -4.50 -32.92
C ASP A 84 6.98 -5.33 -33.20
N VAL A 85 6.79 -6.43 -33.94
CA VAL A 85 7.86 -7.38 -34.26
C VAL A 85 9.00 -6.75 -35.07
N PRO A 86 8.75 -5.94 -36.13
CA PRO A 86 9.82 -5.26 -36.88
C PRO A 86 10.71 -4.37 -36.02
N GLU A 87 10.12 -3.56 -35.13
CA GLU A 87 10.89 -2.67 -34.25
C GLU A 87 11.71 -3.46 -33.22
N LEU A 88 11.14 -4.53 -32.66
CA LEU A 88 11.86 -5.43 -31.77
C LEU A 88 13.04 -6.11 -32.48
N ASP A 89 12.89 -6.47 -33.74
CA ASP A 89 13.96 -7.08 -34.54
C ASP A 89 15.12 -6.11 -34.78
N ALA A 90 14.79 -4.86 -35.15
CA ALA A 90 15.78 -3.79 -35.38
C ALA A 90 16.59 -3.42 -34.12
N LEU A 91 16.02 -3.65 -32.94
CA LEU A 91 16.65 -3.37 -31.65
C LEU A 91 17.58 -4.48 -31.17
N PHE A 92 17.64 -5.66 -31.81
CA PHE A 92 18.66 -6.68 -31.51
C PHE A 92 19.91 -6.49 -32.36
N ALA A 93 21.07 -6.79 -31.78
CA ALA A 93 22.32 -6.77 -32.51
C ALA A 93 22.27 -7.83 -33.62
N PRO A 94 22.71 -7.51 -34.85
CA PRO A 94 22.77 -8.49 -35.92
C PRO A 94 23.89 -9.52 -35.66
N GLY A 95 23.76 -10.70 -36.28
CA GLY A 95 24.81 -11.71 -36.33
C GLY A 95 24.66 -12.88 -35.34
N GLY A 96 25.59 -13.82 -35.44
CA GLY A 96 25.50 -15.13 -34.78
C GLY A 96 25.83 -15.16 -33.29
N ARG A 97 26.19 -14.02 -32.69
CA ARG A 97 26.59 -13.92 -31.27
C ARG A 97 25.49 -13.39 -30.36
N THR A 98 24.39 -12.91 -30.92
CA THR A 98 23.27 -12.34 -30.18
C THR A 98 22.50 -13.43 -29.44
N LEU A 99 22.18 -13.19 -28.17
CA LEU A 99 21.54 -14.18 -27.30
C LEU A 99 20.18 -13.71 -26.81
N ARG A 100 19.22 -14.63 -26.77
CA ARG A 100 17.97 -14.46 -26.02
C ARG A 100 17.68 -15.73 -25.22
N ALA A 101 17.51 -15.59 -23.91
CA ALA A 101 17.12 -16.67 -23.03
C ALA A 101 15.76 -16.40 -22.36
N ASP A 102 15.06 -17.48 -22.04
CA ASP A 102 13.99 -17.50 -21.05
C ASP A 102 14.08 -18.80 -20.23
N ALA A 103 13.05 -19.10 -19.42
CA ALA A 103 13.04 -20.28 -18.56
C ALA A 103 13.12 -21.62 -19.32
N GLY A 104 12.83 -21.65 -20.63
CA GLY A 104 12.73 -22.88 -21.41
C GLY A 104 13.86 -23.09 -22.43
N ALA A 105 14.44 -22.01 -22.96
CA ALA A 105 15.44 -22.12 -24.02
C ALA A 105 16.38 -20.92 -24.10
N VAL A 106 17.56 -21.16 -24.69
CA VAL A 106 18.50 -20.13 -25.15
C VAL A 106 18.53 -20.14 -26.67
N LEU A 107 18.19 -19.01 -27.28
CA LEU A 107 18.31 -18.75 -28.71
C LEU A 107 19.62 -18.03 -28.99
N VAL A 108 20.35 -18.52 -29.99
CA VAL A 108 21.65 -18.00 -30.41
C VAL A 108 21.56 -17.56 -31.86
N GLY A 109 21.89 -16.31 -32.13
CA GLY A 109 21.85 -15.69 -33.45
C GLY A 109 20.59 -14.85 -33.68
N HIS A 110 20.78 -13.69 -34.32
CA HIS A 110 19.71 -12.74 -34.63
C HIS A 110 18.55 -13.39 -35.41
N ASP A 111 18.83 -14.14 -36.48
CA ASP A 111 17.80 -14.80 -37.30
C ASP A 111 16.90 -15.77 -36.50
N HIS A 112 17.47 -16.51 -35.55
CA HIS A 112 16.71 -17.41 -34.69
C HIS A 112 15.80 -16.65 -33.71
N ILE A 113 16.26 -15.51 -33.20
CA ILE A 113 15.47 -14.64 -32.33
C ILE A 113 14.34 -13.98 -33.12
N ALA A 114 14.61 -13.53 -34.35
CA ALA A 114 13.63 -12.96 -35.27
C ALA A 114 12.51 -13.97 -35.59
N ALA A 115 12.89 -15.19 -35.99
CA ALA A 115 11.94 -16.27 -36.28
C ALA A 115 11.08 -16.64 -35.06
N PHE A 116 11.68 -16.71 -33.87
CA PHE A 116 10.95 -16.95 -32.63
C PHE A 116 9.92 -15.83 -32.35
N ARG A 117 10.28 -14.57 -32.54
CA ARG A 117 9.39 -13.42 -32.31
C ARG A 117 8.24 -13.38 -33.32
N ALA A 118 8.51 -13.67 -34.58
CA ALA A 118 7.48 -13.72 -35.63
C ALA A 118 6.39 -14.76 -35.36
N GLY A 119 6.74 -15.86 -34.68
CA GLY A 119 5.80 -16.92 -34.29
C GLY A 119 5.08 -16.70 -32.95
N ARG A 120 5.42 -15.65 -32.19
CA ARG A 120 4.87 -15.40 -30.85
C ARG A 120 3.80 -14.29 -30.89
N GLY A 121 2.74 -14.45 -30.09
CA GLY A 121 1.80 -13.36 -29.81
C GLY A 121 2.39 -12.29 -28.89
N GLY A 122 1.60 -11.22 -28.66
CA GLY A 122 1.96 -10.17 -27.71
C GLY A 122 2.17 -10.70 -26.29
N VAL A 123 2.92 -9.94 -25.49
CA VAL A 123 3.10 -10.27 -24.07
C VAL A 123 1.89 -9.82 -23.25
N PRO A 124 1.56 -10.50 -22.12
CA PRO A 124 0.57 -10.00 -21.20
C PRO A 124 0.90 -8.57 -20.76
N HIS A 125 -0.15 -7.76 -20.58
CA HIS A 125 0.02 -6.42 -20.03
C HIS A 125 0.74 -6.50 -18.68
N ARG A 126 1.80 -5.69 -18.53
CA ARG A 126 2.65 -5.65 -17.34
C ARG A 126 3.09 -4.22 -17.09
N GLN A 127 3.31 -3.92 -15.83
CA GLN A 127 3.84 -2.65 -15.39
C GLN A 127 5.30 -2.85 -14.96
N LEU A 128 6.23 -2.04 -15.47
CA LEU A 128 7.58 -2.01 -14.93
C LEU A 128 7.56 -1.38 -13.53
N THR A 129 8.17 -2.06 -12.56
CA THR A 129 8.26 -1.61 -11.17
C THR A 129 9.63 -1.03 -10.85
N ARG A 130 10.70 -1.52 -11.49
CA ARG A 130 12.07 -1.01 -11.36
C ARG A 130 12.85 -1.18 -12.66
N VAL A 131 13.79 -0.28 -12.93
CA VAL A 131 14.79 -0.41 -14.00
C VAL A 131 16.15 -0.05 -13.42
N HIS A 132 17.08 -0.99 -13.49
CA HIS A 132 18.46 -0.85 -13.03
C HIS A 132 19.38 -0.75 -14.24
N LEU A 133 20.27 0.24 -14.25
CA LEU A 133 21.22 0.45 -15.34
C LEU A 133 22.65 0.45 -14.79
N ARG A 134 23.56 -0.26 -15.47
CA ARG A 134 24.99 -0.28 -15.13
C ARG A 134 25.83 -0.26 -16.40
N ALA A 135 26.66 0.77 -16.57
CA ALA A 135 27.69 0.76 -17.61
C ALA A 135 28.71 -0.35 -17.32
N LEU A 136 29.02 -1.18 -18.33
CA LEU A 136 30.01 -2.27 -18.23
C LEU A 136 31.34 -1.88 -18.89
N ALA A 137 31.27 -1.15 -20.00
CA ALA A 137 32.39 -0.58 -20.75
C ALA A 137 31.89 0.61 -21.60
N ASP A 138 32.79 1.32 -22.29
CA ASP A 138 32.35 2.31 -23.29
C ASP A 138 31.51 1.62 -24.37
N GLY A 139 30.33 2.16 -24.63
CA GLY A 139 29.37 1.57 -25.56
C GLY A 139 28.78 0.23 -25.12
N VAL A 140 28.90 -0.18 -23.86
CA VAL A 140 28.30 -1.43 -23.34
C VAL A 140 27.60 -1.21 -22.00
N ALA A 141 26.32 -1.57 -21.91
CA ALA A 141 25.53 -1.38 -20.69
C ALA A 141 24.66 -2.60 -20.36
N LEU A 142 24.51 -2.86 -19.05
CA LEU A 142 23.54 -3.80 -18.50
C LEU A 142 22.30 -3.04 -18.07
N LEU A 143 21.13 -3.55 -18.44
CA LEU A 143 19.83 -3.07 -18.00
C LEU A 143 19.02 -4.23 -17.41
N VAL A 144 18.47 -4.05 -16.22
CA VAL A 144 17.58 -5.03 -15.57
C VAL A 144 16.26 -4.35 -15.24
N ALA A 145 15.17 -4.77 -15.87
CA ALA A 145 13.83 -4.28 -15.61
C ALA A 145 13.01 -5.32 -14.83
N GLU A 146 12.40 -4.91 -13.73
CA GLU A 146 11.43 -5.68 -12.97
C GLU A 146 10.02 -5.26 -13.37
N SER A 147 9.08 -6.20 -13.40
CA SER A 147 7.69 -5.96 -13.80
C SER A 147 6.69 -6.76 -12.98
N VAL A 148 5.46 -6.26 -12.92
CA VAL A 148 4.30 -6.89 -12.29
C VAL A 148 3.13 -6.90 -13.28
N ARG A 149 2.40 -8.01 -13.36
CA ARG A 149 1.19 -8.19 -14.16
C ARG A 149 -0.05 -7.96 -13.30
N ALA A 150 -1.19 -7.71 -13.94
CA ALA A 150 -2.47 -7.51 -13.25
C ALA A 150 -2.89 -8.71 -12.38
N ASP A 151 -2.44 -9.93 -12.71
CA ASP A 151 -2.67 -11.15 -11.91
C ASP A 151 -1.66 -11.34 -10.77
N GLY A 152 -0.84 -10.32 -10.47
CA GLY A 152 0.20 -10.37 -9.43
C GLY A 152 1.50 -11.05 -9.87
N GLY A 153 1.58 -11.57 -11.11
CA GLY A 153 2.80 -12.22 -11.60
C GLY A 153 3.94 -11.25 -11.77
N THR A 154 5.15 -11.65 -11.39
CA THR A 154 6.33 -10.81 -11.52
C THR A 154 7.16 -11.23 -12.73
N GLY A 155 7.97 -10.33 -13.26
CA GLY A 155 8.92 -10.64 -14.32
C GLY A 155 10.21 -9.84 -14.17
N VAL A 156 11.32 -10.43 -14.56
CA VAL A 156 12.64 -9.80 -14.64
C VAL A 156 13.14 -9.91 -16.07
N GLN A 157 13.50 -8.79 -16.66
CA GLN A 157 14.12 -8.68 -17.98
C GLN A 157 15.52 -8.14 -17.82
N THR A 158 16.53 -8.94 -18.13
CA THR A 158 17.94 -8.55 -18.14
C THR A 158 18.40 -8.40 -19.57
N GLN A 159 19.02 -7.28 -19.92
CA GLN A 159 19.53 -6.98 -21.25
C GLN A 159 20.95 -6.42 -21.19
N VAL A 160 21.81 -6.90 -22.08
CA VAL A 160 23.07 -6.23 -22.40
C VAL A 160 22.87 -5.50 -23.71
N TRP A 161 23.18 -4.21 -23.68
CA TRP A 161 23.10 -3.29 -24.81
C TRP A 161 24.50 -2.91 -25.26
N GLU A 162 24.70 -2.89 -26.57
CA GLU A 162 25.96 -2.51 -27.23
C GLU A 162 25.71 -1.39 -28.24
N ARG A 163 26.59 -0.39 -28.25
CA ARG A 163 26.55 0.73 -29.18
C ARG A 163 27.30 0.34 -30.45
N GLY A 164 26.58 0.27 -31.57
CA GLY A 164 27.18 -0.05 -32.87
C GLY A 164 27.88 1.15 -33.53
N ASP A 165 28.48 0.91 -34.70
CA ASP A 165 29.30 1.88 -35.47
C ASP A 165 28.55 3.16 -35.89
N GLY A 166 27.21 3.18 -35.80
CA GLY A 166 26.35 4.34 -36.06
C GLY A 166 25.82 5.04 -34.81
N GLY A 167 26.32 4.72 -33.62
CA GLY A 167 25.86 5.30 -32.34
C GLY A 167 24.54 4.73 -31.82
N SER A 168 23.89 3.81 -32.54
CA SER A 168 22.65 3.16 -32.11
C SER A 168 22.92 2.04 -31.11
N TRP A 169 22.11 2.00 -30.06
CA TRP A 169 22.12 0.95 -29.05
C TRP A 169 21.28 -0.24 -29.50
N ARG A 170 21.84 -1.44 -29.39
CA ARG A 170 21.16 -2.70 -29.71
C ARG A 170 21.38 -3.74 -28.62
N VAL A 171 20.39 -4.60 -28.40
CA VAL A 171 20.44 -5.70 -27.45
C VAL A 171 21.32 -6.81 -28.01
N SER A 172 22.47 -7.06 -27.38
CA SER A 172 23.34 -8.20 -27.71
C SER A 172 22.99 -9.45 -26.91
N THR A 173 22.45 -9.27 -25.71
CA THR A 173 21.96 -10.38 -24.86
C THR A 173 20.66 -9.98 -24.18
N ALA A 174 19.66 -10.86 -24.18
CA ALA A 174 18.44 -10.69 -23.40
C ALA A 174 18.14 -11.96 -22.59
N HIS A 175 17.66 -11.80 -21.37
CA HIS A 175 17.09 -12.87 -20.55
C HIS A 175 15.78 -12.38 -19.96
N VAL A 176 14.73 -13.19 -20.04
CA VAL A 176 13.46 -12.91 -19.38
C VAL A 176 13.06 -14.06 -18.47
N SER A 177 12.75 -13.73 -17.22
CA SER A 177 12.18 -14.63 -16.23
C SER A 177 10.80 -14.12 -15.83
N THR A 178 9.84 -15.02 -15.67
CA THR A 178 8.51 -14.67 -15.16
C THR A 178 8.15 -15.62 -14.04
N VAL A 179 7.64 -15.08 -12.94
CA VAL A 179 7.01 -15.84 -11.86
C VAL A 179 5.50 -15.61 -11.99
N PRO A 180 4.69 -16.67 -12.08
CA PRO A 180 3.23 -16.53 -12.02
C PRO A 180 2.82 -15.73 -10.79
N GLY A 181 1.72 -14.99 -10.89
CA GLY A 181 1.22 -14.30 -9.72
C GLY A 181 0.79 -15.29 -8.67
N PRO A 182 0.69 -14.89 -7.39
CA PRO A 182 -0.22 -15.57 -6.52
C PRO A 182 -1.60 -15.42 -7.17
N ALA A 183 -2.07 -16.46 -7.87
CA ALA A 183 -3.49 -16.68 -7.91
C ALA A 183 -3.87 -16.74 -6.44
N PHE A 184 -4.62 -15.75 -5.94
CA PHE A 184 -5.23 -15.81 -4.62
C PHE A 184 -6.31 -16.90 -4.66
N ALA A 185 -5.90 -18.13 -4.95
CA ALA A 185 -6.68 -19.31 -4.73
C ALA A 185 -6.88 -19.39 -3.22
N PRO A 186 -8.10 -19.69 -2.75
CA PRO A 186 -8.35 -19.91 -1.35
C PRO A 186 -7.30 -20.87 -0.77
N VAL A 187 -6.62 -20.46 0.29
CA VAL A 187 -5.67 -21.32 1.00
C VAL A 187 -6.50 -22.40 1.70
N PRO A 188 -6.29 -23.70 1.39
CA PRO A 188 -7.09 -24.77 1.98
C PRO A 188 -7.06 -24.73 3.51
N GLY A 189 -8.23 -24.81 4.14
CA GLY A 189 -8.38 -24.83 5.60
C GLY A 189 -8.36 -23.45 6.27
N ALA A 190 -8.08 -22.35 5.54
CA ALA A 190 -8.09 -21.01 6.12
C ALA A 190 -9.50 -20.53 6.51
N ASP A 191 -10.56 -21.14 5.97
CA ASP A 191 -11.97 -20.90 6.31
C ASP A 191 -12.36 -21.49 7.67
N VAL A 192 -11.56 -22.42 8.19
CA VAL A 192 -11.80 -23.07 9.49
C VAL A 192 -10.61 -22.93 10.44
N ASP A 193 -9.60 -22.12 10.08
CA ASP A 193 -8.40 -21.91 10.87
C ASP A 193 -8.75 -21.15 12.18
N PRO A 194 -8.57 -21.77 13.36
CA PRO A 194 -8.95 -21.16 14.64
C PRO A 194 -8.05 -19.99 15.03
N THR A 195 -6.90 -19.80 14.37
CA THR A 195 -6.04 -18.64 14.58
C THR A 195 -6.58 -17.40 13.83
N ILE A 196 -7.38 -17.62 12.77
CA ILE A 196 -8.04 -16.56 12.00
C ILE A 196 -9.40 -16.23 12.62
N TRP A 197 -10.19 -17.25 12.97
CA TRP A 197 -11.62 -17.08 13.27
C TRP A 197 -11.99 -17.44 14.71
N ARG A 198 -12.72 -16.52 15.37
CA ARG A 198 -13.49 -16.87 16.57
C ARG A 198 -14.80 -17.56 16.19
N VAL A 199 -15.48 -17.01 15.18
CA VAL A 199 -16.68 -17.58 14.56
C VAL A 199 -16.35 -17.81 13.09
N PRO A 200 -16.03 -19.05 12.68
CA PRO A 200 -15.62 -19.33 11.31
C PRO A 200 -16.80 -19.25 10.33
N PRO A 201 -16.53 -18.96 9.06
CA PRO A 201 -17.49 -19.12 7.98
C PRO A 201 -18.21 -20.48 7.99
N GLY A 202 -19.53 -20.43 7.81
CA GLY A 202 -20.38 -21.62 7.66
C GLY A 202 -20.96 -21.76 6.25
N PRO A 203 -21.83 -22.77 6.03
CA PRO A 203 -22.53 -22.95 4.75
C PRO A 203 -23.44 -21.78 4.37
N ALA A 204 -23.92 -21.03 5.37
CA ALA A 204 -24.66 -19.79 5.22
C ALA A 204 -23.84 -18.66 5.86
N PRO A 205 -23.98 -17.41 5.39
CA PRO A 205 -23.31 -16.28 6.03
C PRO A 205 -23.85 -16.07 7.43
N LEU A 206 -22.98 -15.63 8.35
CA LEU A 206 -23.36 -15.28 9.71
C LEU A 206 -24.43 -14.18 9.72
N ARG A 207 -24.28 -13.19 8.82
CA ARG A 207 -25.29 -12.17 8.52
C ARG A 207 -25.34 -11.93 7.02
N ALA A 208 -26.53 -12.08 6.43
CA ALA A 208 -26.75 -11.87 5.00
C ALA A 208 -26.92 -10.38 4.67
N GLY A 209 -26.28 -9.94 3.59
CA GLY A 209 -26.40 -8.60 3.05
C GLY A 209 -27.72 -8.38 2.30
N SER A 210 -28.08 -7.11 2.14
CA SER A 210 -29.22 -6.69 1.34
C SER A 210 -29.02 -7.02 -0.15
N PRO A 211 -30.06 -7.49 -0.86
CA PRO A 211 -29.92 -7.82 -2.28
C PRO A 211 -29.67 -6.58 -3.14
N GLY A 212 -28.81 -6.70 -4.16
CA GLY A 212 -28.66 -5.70 -5.23
C GLY A 212 -27.76 -4.50 -4.91
N GLY A 213 -27.04 -4.52 -3.79
CA GLY A 213 -26.04 -3.50 -3.46
C GLY A 213 -24.70 -3.68 -4.19
N PRO A 214 -23.82 -2.67 -4.20
CA PRO A 214 -22.53 -2.70 -4.92
C PRO A 214 -21.56 -3.78 -4.42
N LEU A 215 -21.78 -4.33 -3.23
CA LEU A 215 -21.00 -5.40 -2.61
C LEU A 215 -21.70 -6.76 -2.66
N THR A 216 -22.78 -6.91 -3.43
CA THR A 216 -23.47 -8.20 -3.59
C THR A 216 -22.47 -9.31 -3.94
N GLY A 217 -22.44 -10.36 -3.13
CA GLY A 217 -21.55 -11.52 -3.29
C GLY A 217 -20.15 -11.35 -2.66
N ALA A 218 -19.83 -10.19 -2.08
CA ALA A 218 -18.60 -10.00 -1.32
C ALA A 218 -18.74 -10.55 0.10
N ARG A 219 -17.69 -11.21 0.60
CA ARG A 219 -17.62 -11.76 1.96
C ARG A 219 -16.79 -10.88 2.88
N VAL A 220 -17.30 -10.59 4.08
CA VAL A 220 -16.64 -9.76 5.08
C VAL A 220 -16.11 -10.63 6.22
N ALA A 221 -14.81 -10.52 6.51
CA ALA A 221 -14.22 -10.94 7.77
C ALA A 221 -14.28 -9.76 8.75
N VAL A 222 -15.10 -9.87 9.80
CA VAL A 222 -15.30 -8.80 10.77
C VAL A 222 -14.31 -8.96 11.91
N LYS A 223 -13.47 -7.97 12.17
CA LYS A 223 -12.61 -7.96 13.36
C LYS A 223 -13.45 -8.11 14.63
N ASP A 224 -12.98 -8.92 15.58
CA ASP A 224 -13.67 -9.22 16.83
C ASP A 224 -13.67 -8.07 17.87
N LEU A 225 -14.02 -6.87 17.41
CA LEU A 225 -14.27 -5.65 18.19
C LEU A 225 -15.60 -4.99 17.80
N PHE A 226 -16.20 -5.40 16.68
CA PHE A 226 -17.47 -4.89 16.20
C PHE A 226 -18.61 -5.77 16.68
N ALA A 227 -19.67 -5.16 17.19
CA ALA A 227 -20.93 -5.84 17.44
C ALA A 227 -21.47 -6.45 16.13
N VAL A 228 -21.79 -7.73 16.20
CA VAL A 228 -22.55 -8.47 15.18
C VAL A 228 -23.76 -9.04 15.91
N ALA A 229 -24.98 -8.70 15.47
CA ALA A 229 -26.16 -9.06 16.24
C ALA A 229 -26.29 -10.60 16.36
N GLY A 230 -26.56 -11.07 17.58
CA GLY A 230 -26.60 -12.49 17.93
C GLY A 230 -25.28 -13.05 18.47
N GLU A 231 -24.20 -12.30 18.40
CA GLU A 231 -22.86 -12.73 18.83
C GLU A 231 -22.32 -11.89 19.99
N ARG A 232 -21.41 -12.47 20.77
CA ARG A 232 -20.61 -11.72 21.76
C ARG A 232 -19.41 -11.05 21.09
N ILE A 233 -18.91 -9.94 21.62
CA ILE A 233 -17.63 -9.36 21.20
C ILE A 233 -16.51 -9.99 22.03
N GLY A 234 -15.51 -10.58 21.39
CA GLY A 234 -14.45 -11.30 22.10
C GLY A 234 -13.17 -10.51 22.38
N ALA A 235 -12.93 -9.41 21.67
CA ALA A 235 -11.79 -8.51 21.87
C ALA A 235 -10.42 -9.20 21.98
N GLY A 236 -10.27 -10.37 21.34
CA GLY A 236 -9.04 -11.15 21.39
C GLY A 236 -8.66 -11.67 22.78
N ASN A 237 -9.59 -11.81 23.73
CA ASN A 237 -9.32 -12.38 25.05
C ASN A 237 -10.47 -13.33 25.50
N PRO A 238 -10.18 -14.57 25.94
CA PRO A 238 -11.21 -15.52 26.34
C PRO A 238 -11.97 -15.08 27.61
N THR A 239 -11.28 -14.44 28.56
CA THR A 239 -11.91 -13.90 29.79
C THR A 239 -12.88 -12.76 29.45
N TRP A 240 -12.54 -11.95 28.43
CA TRP A 240 -13.43 -10.91 27.94
C TRP A 240 -14.71 -11.49 27.34
N VAL A 241 -14.59 -12.44 26.41
CA VAL A 241 -15.76 -13.00 25.72
C VAL A 241 -16.71 -13.75 26.66
N ASP A 242 -16.17 -14.41 27.71
CA ASP A 242 -16.98 -15.11 28.71
C ASP A 242 -17.87 -14.15 29.52
N ALA A 243 -17.39 -12.92 29.74
CA ALA A 243 -18.12 -11.86 30.46
C ALA A 243 -18.98 -10.97 29.54
N ALA A 244 -18.75 -11.01 28.22
CA ALA A 244 -19.43 -10.14 27.27
C ALA A 244 -20.91 -10.52 27.07
N PRO A 245 -21.81 -9.52 26.95
CA PRO A 245 -23.19 -9.78 26.57
C PRO A 245 -23.27 -10.22 25.09
N ILE A 246 -24.40 -10.82 24.72
CA ILE A 246 -24.74 -11.03 23.31
C ILE A 246 -25.27 -9.70 22.76
N GLU A 247 -24.73 -9.27 21.62
CA GLU A 247 -25.10 -8.01 20.99
C GLU A 247 -26.47 -8.11 20.31
N ALA A 248 -27.33 -7.13 20.56
CA ALA A 248 -28.69 -7.11 20.00
C ALA A 248 -28.76 -6.48 18.60
N VAL A 249 -27.78 -5.66 18.23
CA VAL A 249 -27.74 -4.91 16.98
C VAL A 249 -26.33 -4.89 16.41
N ASP A 250 -26.23 -4.76 15.09
CA ASP A 250 -24.93 -4.62 14.45
C ASP A 250 -24.30 -3.25 14.71
N ALA A 251 -22.98 -3.26 14.84
CA ALA A 251 -22.17 -2.07 14.77
C ALA A 251 -22.47 -1.30 13.47
N ALA A 252 -22.39 0.02 13.52
CA ALA A 252 -22.77 0.88 12.40
C ALA A 252 -22.02 0.53 11.10
N ALA A 253 -20.71 0.25 11.20
CA ALA A 253 -19.90 -0.15 10.05
C ALA A 253 -20.30 -1.53 9.46
N VAL A 254 -20.66 -2.50 10.31
CA VAL A 254 -21.15 -3.81 9.85
C VAL A 254 -22.48 -3.64 9.12
N ARG A 255 -23.39 -2.85 9.68
CA ARG A 255 -24.69 -2.56 9.07
C ARG A 255 -24.54 -1.88 7.70
N ALA A 256 -23.66 -0.89 7.58
CA ALA A 256 -23.42 -0.21 6.31
C ALA A 256 -22.91 -1.16 5.21
N LEU A 257 -22.05 -2.14 5.56
CA LEU A 257 -21.60 -3.16 4.60
C LEU A 257 -22.72 -4.14 4.23
N LEU A 258 -23.54 -4.57 5.21
CA LEU A 258 -24.72 -5.40 4.97
C LEU A 258 -25.72 -4.69 4.05
N GLU A 259 -26.02 -3.42 4.31
CA GLU A 259 -26.91 -2.60 3.49
C GLU A 259 -26.37 -2.41 2.06
N ALA A 260 -25.04 -2.36 1.90
CA ALA A 260 -24.37 -2.35 0.60
C ALA A 260 -24.31 -3.74 -0.08
N GLY A 261 -24.83 -4.79 0.55
CA GLY A 261 -25.01 -6.13 0.01
C GLY A 261 -23.87 -7.12 0.28
N ALA A 262 -22.91 -6.76 1.14
CA ALA A 262 -21.87 -7.69 1.55
C ALA A 262 -22.41 -8.66 2.61
N ASP A 263 -21.97 -9.92 2.56
CA ASP A 263 -22.29 -10.92 3.58
C ASP A 263 -21.21 -10.95 4.66
N VAL A 264 -21.58 -10.98 5.94
CA VAL A 264 -20.63 -11.29 7.01
C VAL A 264 -20.36 -12.78 6.98
N ALA A 265 -19.14 -13.15 6.58
CA ALA A 265 -18.73 -14.55 6.53
C ALA A 265 -18.46 -15.09 7.93
N GLY A 266 -17.74 -14.34 8.77
CA GLY A 266 -17.39 -14.76 10.11
C GLY A 266 -16.77 -13.63 10.94
N ILE A 267 -16.50 -13.93 12.20
CA ILE A 267 -15.84 -13.03 13.15
C ILE A 267 -14.41 -13.49 13.36
N ALA A 268 -13.46 -12.66 12.95
CA ALA A 268 -12.04 -12.95 12.93
C ALA A 268 -11.32 -12.34 14.14
N HIS A 269 -10.36 -13.07 14.67
CA HIS A 269 -9.57 -12.67 15.82
C HIS A 269 -8.81 -11.35 15.59
N THR A 270 -8.53 -10.68 16.70
CA THR A 270 -7.71 -9.47 16.80
C THR A 270 -6.58 -9.74 17.77
N ASP A 271 -5.52 -8.93 17.71
CA ASP A 271 -4.60 -8.82 18.85
C ASP A 271 -5.41 -8.44 20.10
N GLU A 272 -4.98 -8.95 21.24
CA GLU A 272 -5.66 -8.78 22.52
C GLU A 272 -5.96 -7.31 22.83
N LEU A 273 -7.24 -6.99 23.01
CA LEU A 273 -7.79 -5.65 23.25
C LEU A 273 -7.32 -4.59 22.22
N ALA A 274 -6.93 -5.04 21.03
CA ALA A 274 -6.27 -4.25 20.00
C ALA A 274 -4.97 -3.53 20.42
N PHE A 275 -4.38 -3.84 21.58
CA PHE A 275 -3.23 -3.10 22.11
C PHE A 275 -1.86 -3.67 21.68
N SER A 276 -1.75 -4.02 20.40
CA SER A 276 -0.54 -4.53 19.76
C SER A 276 -0.54 -4.23 18.25
N LEU A 277 0.60 -4.47 17.59
CA LEU A 277 0.76 -4.37 16.14
C LEU A 277 1.36 -5.65 15.53
N ALA A 278 1.55 -6.70 16.33
CA ALA A 278 2.27 -7.91 15.91
C ALA A 278 1.37 -8.81 15.06
N GLY A 279 0.09 -8.92 15.39
CA GLY A 279 -0.76 -9.95 14.80
C GLY A 279 -0.72 -11.28 15.55
N GLU A 280 0.03 -11.37 16.64
CA GLU A 280 0.11 -12.55 17.49
C GLU A 280 -0.81 -12.37 18.71
N ASN A 281 -1.50 -13.44 19.11
CA ASN A 281 -2.33 -13.46 20.29
C ASN A 281 -1.95 -14.67 21.16
N VAL A 282 -1.62 -14.45 22.43
CA VAL A 282 -1.18 -15.52 23.34
C VAL A 282 -2.25 -16.61 23.54
N HIS A 283 -3.52 -16.27 23.38
CA HIS A 283 -4.65 -17.19 23.58
C HIS A 283 -5.00 -18.00 22.34
N TYR A 284 -4.81 -17.41 21.14
CA TYR A 284 -5.29 -17.97 19.87
C TYR A 284 -4.19 -18.25 18.84
N GLY A 285 -2.94 -17.87 19.13
CA GLY A 285 -1.80 -18.03 18.23
C GLY A 285 -1.62 -16.88 17.24
N ALA A 286 -0.85 -17.15 16.20
CA ALA A 286 -0.57 -16.23 15.10
C ALA A 286 -1.26 -16.73 13.83
N PRO A 287 -2.14 -15.92 13.19
CA PRO A 287 -2.75 -16.32 11.94
C PRO A 287 -1.71 -16.41 10.82
N PRO A 288 -1.93 -17.27 9.82
CA PRO A 288 -1.01 -17.41 8.71
C PRO A 288 -0.94 -16.12 7.88
N ASN A 289 0.25 -15.83 7.36
CA ASN A 289 0.47 -14.80 6.35
C ASN A 289 0.84 -15.46 5.00
N PRO A 290 -0.13 -15.73 4.11
CA PRO A 290 0.13 -16.37 2.82
C PRO A 290 1.07 -15.57 1.90
N ALA A 291 1.09 -14.24 2.04
CA ALA A 291 1.97 -13.37 1.26
C ALA A 291 3.42 -13.39 1.77
N ALA A 292 3.63 -13.85 3.00
CA ALA A 292 4.93 -13.97 3.65
C ALA A 292 4.95 -15.17 4.60
N PRO A 293 5.03 -16.42 4.08
CA PRO A 293 4.95 -17.62 4.92
C PRO A 293 5.99 -17.63 6.05
N GLY A 294 5.56 -18.04 7.26
CA GLY A 294 6.39 -18.05 8.47
C GLY A 294 6.63 -16.69 9.12
N ARG A 295 5.95 -15.63 8.66
CA ARG A 295 6.03 -14.28 9.18
C ARG A 295 4.68 -13.81 9.71
N ILE A 296 4.72 -12.85 10.62
CA ILE A 296 3.51 -12.32 11.24
C ILE A 296 2.64 -11.57 10.23
N THR A 297 1.34 -11.51 10.46
CA THR A 297 0.42 -10.70 9.64
C THR A 297 0.55 -9.22 9.93
N GLY A 298 1.07 -8.84 11.09
CA GLY A 298 0.83 -7.52 11.66
C GLY A 298 -0.55 -7.45 12.29
N GLY A 299 -0.80 -6.40 13.07
CA GLY A 299 -2.00 -6.29 13.89
C GLY A 299 -2.40 -4.84 14.17
N SER A 300 -3.51 -4.60 14.87
CA SER A 300 -4.34 -5.62 15.53
C SER A 300 -5.43 -6.24 14.65
N THR A 301 -5.61 -5.79 13.40
CA THR A 301 -6.57 -6.39 12.44
C THR A 301 -5.94 -7.60 11.75
N SER A 302 -5.48 -8.57 12.53
CA SER A 302 -4.69 -9.71 12.06
C SER A 302 -5.52 -10.81 11.41
N GLY A 303 -6.57 -11.28 12.08
CA GLY A 303 -7.50 -12.28 11.54
C GLY A 303 -8.14 -11.84 10.21
N PRO A 304 -8.76 -10.64 10.13
CA PRO A 304 -9.32 -10.18 8.86
C PRO A 304 -8.28 -10.03 7.74
N ALA A 305 -7.05 -9.61 8.06
CA ALA A 305 -5.97 -9.53 7.07
C ALA A 305 -5.58 -10.92 6.55
N ALA A 306 -5.43 -11.90 7.44
CA ALA A 306 -5.17 -13.29 7.07
C ALA A 306 -6.28 -13.87 6.21
N ALA A 307 -7.55 -13.68 6.60
CA ALA A 307 -8.71 -14.16 5.86
C ALA A 307 -8.77 -13.59 4.43
N VAL A 308 -8.49 -12.29 4.27
CA VAL A 308 -8.44 -11.63 2.96
C VAL A 308 -7.22 -12.10 2.17
N ALA A 309 -6.04 -12.16 2.77
CA ALA A 309 -4.83 -12.64 2.08
C ALA A 309 -4.96 -14.11 1.64
N ALA A 310 -5.69 -14.92 2.41
CA ALA A 310 -5.93 -16.33 2.15
C ALA A 310 -7.07 -16.60 1.16
N GLY A 311 -7.79 -15.60 0.65
CA GLY A 311 -8.87 -15.83 -0.32
C GLY A 311 -10.22 -16.27 0.28
N VAL A 312 -10.33 -16.35 1.60
CA VAL A 312 -11.54 -16.85 2.30
C VAL A 312 -12.51 -15.73 2.72
N ALA A 313 -12.07 -14.47 2.64
CA ALA A 313 -12.91 -13.28 2.67
C ALA A 313 -12.46 -12.30 1.58
N ASP A 314 -13.31 -11.35 1.19
CA ASP A 314 -13.01 -10.34 0.17
C ASP A 314 -12.72 -8.98 0.80
N ILE A 315 -13.34 -8.71 1.95
CA ILE A 315 -13.19 -7.48 2.73
C ILE A 315 -12.84 -7.86 4.17
N GLY A 316 -11.78 -7.26 4.70
CA GLY A 316 -11.45 -7.31 6.12
C GLY A 316 -11.88 -6.01 6.78
N LEU A 317 -12.93 -6.04 7.61
CA LEU A 317 -13.34 -4.88 8.39
C LEU A 317 -12.53 -4.84 9.68
N GLY A 318 -11.92 -3.70 9.99
CA GLY A 318 -11.09 -3.55 11.17
C GLY A 318 -11.03 -2.13 11.72
N THR A 319 -10.08 -1.94 12.63
CA THR A 319 -9.83 -0.64 13.27
C THR A 319 -8.37 -0.25 13.13
N ASP A 320 -8.10 1.06 13.13
CA ASP A 320 -6.77 1.63 13.16
C ASP A 320 -6.67 2.69 14.26
N THR A 321 -5.94 2.39 15.32
CA THR A 321 -5.58 3.37 16.37
C THR A 321 -4.17 3.91 16.13
N ALA A 322 -3.21 3.02 15.87
CA ALA A 322 -1.79 3.34 15.70
C ALA A 322 -1.15 2.62 14.50
N GLY A 323 -1.95 2.20 13.52
CA GLY A 323 -1.48 1.42 12.36
C GLY A 323 -2.23 0.11 12.15
N SER A 324 -3.26 -0.17 12.92
CA SER A 324 -3.88 -1.51 12.94
C SER A 324 -4.65 -1.92 11.68
N ILE A 325 -4.76 -1.06 10.68
CA ILE A 325 -5.11 -1.42 9.29
C ILE A 325 -3.86 -1.36 8.40
N ARG A 326 -3.06 -0.31 8.52
CA ARG A 326 -1.92 -0.03 7.63
C ARG A 326 -0.78 -1.03 7.76
N VAL A 327 -0.48 -1.49 8.98
CA VAL A 327 0.55 -2.49 9.27
C VAL A 327 0.17 -3.84 8.65
N PRO A 328 -1.01 -4.43 8.96
CA PRO A 328 -1.39 -5.68 8.32
C PRO A 328 -1.59 -5.57 6.81
N ALA A 329 -2.03 -4.42 6.30
CA ALA A 329 -2.07 -4.18 4.85
C ALA A 329 -0.69 -4.34 4.21
N SER A 330 0.32 -3.66 4.76
CA SER A 330 1.71 -3.73 4.31
C SER A 330 2.26 -5.16 4.34
N TYR A 331 2.13 -5.83 5.49
CA TYR A 331 2.72 -7.13 5.74
C TYR A 331 2.03 -8.28 4.99
N CYS A 332 0.73 -8.16 4.71
CA CYS A 332 -0.02 -9.17 3.99
C CYS A 332 -0.16 -8.86 2.48
N GLY A 333 0.44 -7.77 1.99
CA GLY A 333 0.35 -7.37 0.59
C GLY A 333 -1.06 -7.01 0.14
N LEU A 334 -1.81 -6.33 1.01
CA LEU A 334 -3.19 -5.91 0.79
C LEU A 334 -3.26 -4.39 0.61
N TYR A 335 -4.35 -3.94 0.00
CA TYR A 335 -4.77 -2.56 0.13
C TYR A 335 -5.41 -2.35 1.50
N GLY A 336 -5.10 -1.25 2.16
CA GLY A 336 -5.71 -0.90 3.45
C GLY A 336 -6.01 0.58 3.56
N LEU A 337 -7.24 0.93 3.96
CA LEU A 337 -7.63 2.32 4.22
C LEU A 337 -7.91 2.53 5.70
N ARG A 338 -7.12 3.40 6.34
CA ARG A 338 -7.49 4.10 7.57
C ARG A 338 -8.32 5.32 7.15
N THR A 339 -9.54 5.46 7.64
CA THR A 339 -10.36 6.62 7.31
C THR A 339 -9.96 7.86 8.11
N THR A 340 -10.41 9.03 7.66
CA THR A 340 -10.46 10.25 8.48
C THR A 340 -11.17 9.91 9.79
N HIS A 341 -10.66 10.46 10.89
CA HIS A 341 -11.25 10.26 12.20
C HIS A 341 -12.69 10.78 12.22
N ASP A 342 -13.60 9.99 12.79
CA ASP A 342 -15.05 10.23 12.82
C ASP A 342 -15.79 10.28 11.46
N ALA A 343 -15.12 10.00 10.33
CA ALA A 343 -15.81 9.88 9.04
C ALA A 343 -16.71 8.63 8.95
N VAL A 344 -16.43 7.60 9.75
CA VAL A 344 -17.24 6.39 9.86
C VAL A 344 -17.64 6.21 11.32
N SER A 345 -18.93 5.97 11.59
CA SER A 345 -19.42 5.76 12.95
C SER A 345 -18.74 4.56 13.61
N ARG A 346 -18.41 4.74 14.88
CA ARG A 346 -17.80 3.74 15.76
C ARG A 346 -18.82 3.13 16.74
N ASP A 347 -20.12 3.37 16.52
CA ASP A 347 -21.17 2.78 17.35
C ASP A 347 -21.15 1.26 17.26
N GLY A 348 -21.20 0.60 18.43
CA GLY A 348 -21.06 -0.86 18.55
C GLY A 348 -19.61 -1.35 18.44
N LEU A 349 -18.61 -0.48 18.60
CA LEU A 349 -17.20 -0.84 18.64
C LEU A 349 -16.66 -0.89 20.09
N VAL A 350 -15.93 -1.95 20.44
CA VAL A 350 -15.01 -1.94 21.59
C VAL A 350 -13.75 -1.17 21.20
N GLY A 351 -13.63 0.07 21.71
CA GLY A 351 -12.51 0.96 21.41
C GLY A 351 -11.23 0.63 22.19
N LEU A 352 -10.15 1.35 21.86
CA LEU A 352 -8.88 1.34 22.58
C LEU A 352 -8.55 2.75 23.06
N ALA A 353 -8.42 3.71 22.15
CA ALA A 353 -8.12 5.10 22.46
C ALA A 353 -9.02 6.00 21.59
N PRO A 354 -10.18 6.44 22.12
CA PRO A 354 -11.22 7.08 21.32
C PRO A 354 -10.79 8.32 20.52
N SER A 355 -9.75 9.06 20.92
CA SER A 355 -9.27 10.20 20.10
C SER A 355 -8.50 9.79 18.86
N PHE A 356 -8.17 8.50 18.69
CA PHE A 356 -7.35 7.98 17.59
C PHE A 356 -7.99 6.81 16.84
N ASP A 357 -8.93 6.10 17.47
CA ASP A 357 -9.60 4.94 16.89
C ASP A 357 -10.40 5.34 15.65
N THR A 358 -10.17 4.61 14.56
CA THR A 358 -10.89 4.76 13.29
C THR A 358 -11.32 3.40 12.77
N VAL A 359 -12.40 3.36 11.99
CA VAL A 359 -12.77 2.18 11.20
C VAL A 359 -11.93 2.16 9.93
N GLY A 360 -11.57 0.97 9.46
CA GLY A 360 -10.91 0.82 8.18
C GLY A 360 -11.16 -0.53 7.54
N VAL A 361 -10.75 -0.66 6.28
CA VAL A 361 -10.99 -1.86 5.47
C VAL A 361 -9.71 -2.32 4.77
N LEU A 362 -9.61 -3.63 4.60
CA LEU A 362 -8.53 -4.34 3.92
C LEU A 362 -9.10 -5.14 2.75
N THR A 363 -8.45 -5.12 1.59
CA THR A 363 -8.88 -5.88 0.40
C THR A 363 -7.68 -6.30 -0.46
N ARG A 364 -7.86 -7.30 -1.33
CA ARG A 364 -6.82 -7.73 -2.29
C ARG A 364 -6.69 -6.81 -3.50
N ASP A 365 -7.75 -6.10 -3.84
CA ASP A 365 -7.83 -5.29 -5.06
C ASP A 365 -8.46 -3.92 -4.81
N ALA A 366 -8.03 -2.94 -5.61
CA ALA A 366 -8.47 -1.56 -5.52
C ALA A 366 -9.98 -1.36 -5.74
N ALA A 367 -10.61 -2.14 -6.62
CA ALA A 367 -12.02 -1.97 -6.95
C ALA A 367 -12.91 -2.40 -5.78
N THR A 368 -12.58 -3.51 -5.12
CA THR A 368 -13.23 -3.96 -3.89
C THR A 368 -12.98 -2.98 -2.75
N LEU A 369 -11.76 -2.44 -2.60
CA LEU A 369 -11.49 -1.38 -1.62
C LEU A 369 -12.41 -0.17 -1.83
N SER A 370 -12.48 0.34 -3.06
CA SER A 370 -13.26 1.53 -3.39
C SER A 370 -14.76 1.34 -3.13
N ARG A 371 -15.31 0.16 -3.43
CA ARG A 371 -16.71 -0.16 -3.12
C ARG A 371 -16.96 -0.29 -1.62
N ALA A 372 -16.08 -1.00 -0.90
CA ALA A 372 -16.22 -1.23 0.53
C ALA A 372 -16.09 0.08 1.33
N ALA A 373 -15.03 0.85 1.07
CA ALA A 373 -14.85 2.16 1.68
C ALA A 373 -15.95 3.14 1.25
N GLY A 374 -16.39 3.09 -0.02
CA GLY A 374 -17.48 3.92 -0.52
C GLY A 374 -18.83 3.71 0.17
N ALA A 375 -19.09 2.50 0.68
CA ALA A 375 -20.26 2.17 1.50
C ALA A 375 -20.17 2.70 2.94
N LEU A 376 -18.96 2.90 3.46
CA LEU A 376 -18.72 3.38 4.82
C LEU A 376 -18.62 4.91 4.90
N LEU A 377 -18.01 5.52 3.89
CA LEU A 377 -17.65 6.94 3.90
C LEU A 377 -18.81 7.84 3.45
N PRO A 378 -18.96 9.04 4.03
CA PRO A 378 -19.88 10.03 3.51
C PRO A 378 -19.48 10.45 2.09
N PRO A 379 -20.41 10.99 1.28
CA PRO A 379 -20.08 11.64 0.02
C PRO A 379 -19.09 12.78 0.24
N ALA A 380 -18.10 12.91 -0.65
CA ALA A 380 -17.13 13.99 -0.61
C ALA A 380 -16.65 14.33 -2.04
N THR A 381 -16.20 15.55 -2.24
CA THR A 381 -15.57 15.98 -3.49
C THR A 381 -14.23 15.27 -3.65
N VAL A 382 -14.00 14.68 -4.82
CA VAL A 382 -12.72 14.08 -5.19
C VAL A 382 -11.83 15.17 -5.78
N VAL A 383 -10.69 15.41 -5.13
CA VAL A 383 -9.66 16.34 -5.60
C VAL A 383 -8.49 15.52 -6.14
N PRO A 384 -8.08 15.70 -7.41
CA PRO A 384 -6.90 15.04 -7.95
C PRO A 384 -5.64 15.41 -7.15
N THR A 385 -4.73 14.45 -6.99
CA THR A 385 -3.42 14.73 -6.39
C THR A 385 -2.53 15.47 -7.38
N GLU A 386 -2.02 16.62 -6.95
CA GLU A 386 -1.10 17.45 -7.72
C GLU A 386 0.34 17.31 -7.22
N THR A 387 0.51 17.15 -5.91
CA THR A 387 1.81 17.08 -5.24
C THR A 387 1.83 15.94 -4.23
N ILE A 388 2.93 15.18 -4.22
CA ILE A 388 3.25 14.20 -3.19
C ILE A 388 4.52 14.67 -2.49
N VAL A 389 4.38 14.99 -1.21
CA VAL A 389 5.47 15.40 -0.32
C VAL A 389 6.16 14.16 0.24
N VAL A 390 7.49 14.19 0.29
CA VAL A 390 8.35 13.15 0.84
C VAL A 390 9.25 13.76 1.89
N VAL A 391 9.36 13.09 3.03
CA VAL A 391 10.19 13.52 4.15
C VAL A 391 11.30 12.50 4.37
N ASP A 392 12.55 12.91 4.19
CA ASP A 392 13.69 11.99 4.25
C ASP A 392 13.80 11.32 5.62
N GLU A 393 13.50 12.06 6.70
CA GLU A 393 13.51 11.53 8.06
C GLU A 393 12.47 10.41 8.26
N LEU A 394 11.31 10.51 7.61
CA LEU A 394 10.29 9.46 7.64
C LEU A 394 10.71 8.26 6.79
N MET A 395 11.26 8.50 5.58
CA MET A 395 11.78 7.41 4.75
C MET A 395 12.95 6.68 5.44
N GLY A 396 13.77 7.41 6.19
CA GLY A 396 14.91 6.91 6.97
C GLY A 396 14.54 6.10 8.21
N LEU A 397 13.27 6.09 8.64
CA LEU A 397 12.79 5.16 9.68
C LEU A 397 12.67 3.73 9.17
N ALA A 398 12.61 3.52 7.85
CA ALA A 398 12.57 2.19 7.27
C ALA A 398 13.98 1.58 7.12
N GLU A 399 14.06 0.26 7.21
CA GLU A 399 15.25 -0.52 6.86
C GLU A 399 15.70 -0.20 5.43
N PRO A 400 17.00 -0.26 5.11
CA PRO A 400 17.53 0.20 3.83
C PRO A 400 16.79 -0.34 2.59
N ASP A 401 16.52 -1.64 2.56
CA ASP A 401 15.81 -2.27 1.44
C ASP A 401 14.33 -1.86 1.39
N ALA A 402 13.69 -1.67 2.55
CA ALA A 402 12.32 -1.22 2.65
C ALA A 402 12.17 0.24 2.21
N ARG A 403 13.11 1.11 2.59
CA ARG A 403 13.22 2.48 2.12
C ARG A 403 13.36 2.52 0.60
N LEU A 404 14.35 1.82 0.05
CA LEU A 404 14.58 1.78 -1.40
C LEU A 404 13.35 1.27 -2.17
N ALA A 405 12.70 0.22 -1.66
CA ALA A 405 11.50 -0.33 -2.28
C ALA A 405 10.33 0.67 -2.25
N THR A 406 10.18 1.42 -1.16
CA THR A 406 9.13 2.43 -1.00
C THR A 406 9.37 3.63 -1.92
N GLU A 407 10.61 4.13 -1.99
CA GLU A 407 10.99 5.23 -2.89
C GLU A 407 10.71 4.87 -4.36
N ALA A 408 11.04 3.65 -4.78
CA ALA A 408 10.76 3.17 -6.13
C ALA A 408 9.24 3.10 -6.41
N ALA A 409 8.46 2.54 -5.49
CA ALA A 409 7.01 2.45 -5.61
C ALA A 409 6.33 3.83 -5.66
N LEU A 410 6.82 4.76 -4.85
CA LEU A 410 6.37 6.14 -4.83
C LEU A 410 6.60 6.82 -6.19
N ARG A 411 7.80 6.72 -6.76
CA ARG A 411 8.08 7.31 -8.08
C ARG A 411 7.16 6.73 -9.15
N ALA A 412 6.97 5.41 -9.17
CA ALA A 412 6.05 4.77 -10.10
C ALA A 412 4.58 5.22 -9.92
N LEU A 413 4.15 5.50 -8.69
CA LEU A 413 2.84 6.08 -8.42
C LEU A 413 2.74 7.53 -8.89
N ALA A 414 3.70 8.38 -8.52
CA ALA A 414 3.71 9.79 -8.88
C ALA A 414 3.64 9.99 -10.41
N LEU A 415 4.40 9.18 -11.15
CA LEU A 415 4.38 9.16 -12.61
C LEU A 415 3.01 8.78 -13.19
N ARG A 416 2.34 7.78 -12.63
CA ARG A 416 0.99 7.38 -13.07
C ARG A 416 -0.07 8.44 -12.74
N ALA A 417 0.06 9.07 -11.58
CA ALA A 417 -0.87 10.11 -11.13
C ALA A 417 -0.63 11.47 -11.81
N GLY A 418 0.50 11.66 -12.51
CA GLY A 418 0.92 12.98 -13.01
C GLY A 418 1.23 13.96 -11.89
N ALA A 419 1.60 13.47 -10.70
CA ALA A 419 1.85 14.28 -9.52
C ALA A 419 3.33 14.65 -9.39
N ARG A 420 3.60 15.89 -8.96
CA ARG A 420 4.95 16.35 -8.62
C ARG A 420 5.40 15.72 -7.31
N VAL A 421 6.69 15.38 -7.21
CA VAL A 421 7.28 14.90 -5.97
C VAL A 421 8.11 16.02 -5.36
N GLU A 422 7.75 16.45 -4.15
CA GLU A 422 8.44 17.53 -3.44
C GLU A 422 9.10 16.99 -2.18
N ALA A 423 10.35 17.36 -1.95
CA ALA A 423 11.07 17.00 -0.74
C ALA A 423 10.81 18.02 0.37
N ALA A 424 10.65 17.51 1.57
CA ALA A 424 10.44 18.26 2.79
C ALA A 424 11.33 17.71 3.90
N ASP A 425 11.67 18.58 4.85
CA ASP A 425 12.39 18.17 6.07
C ASP A 425 11.43 18.19 7.26
N LEU A 426 11.56 17.20 8.15
CA LEU A 426 10.89 17.18 9.46
C LEU A 426 11.93 17.03 10.55
N ASP A 427 11.93 17.97 11.51
CA ASP A 427 12.82 17.90 12.66
C ASP A 427 12.65 16.58 13.44
N PRO A 428 13.70 15.74 13.57
CA PRO A 428 13.63 14.50 14.31
C PRO A 428 13.22 14.66 15.78
N GLU A 429 13.60 15.76 16.42
CA GLU A 429 13.21 16.03 17.81
C GLU A 429 11.72 16.35 17.92
N LEU A 430 11.19 17.07 16.93
CA LEU A 430 9.76 17.35 16.83
C LEU A 430 8.95 16.06 16.61
N LEU A 431 9.40 15.19 15.70
CA LEU A 431 8.79 13.88 15.49
C LEU A 431 8.83 13.02 16.75
N ALA A 432 9.95 13.02 17.47
CA ALA A 432 10.09 12.29 18.74
C ALA A 432 9.12 12.82 19.81
N SER A 433 8.97 14.14 19.92
CA SER A 433 8.02 14.80 20.82
C SER A 433 6.56 14.42 20.49
N TRP A 434 6.17 14.48 19.22
CA TRP A 434 4.83 14.06 18.78
C TRP A 434 4.56 12.59 19.06
N PHE A 435 5.53 11.73 18.79
CA PHE A 435 5.42 10.30 19.07
C PHE A 435 5.26 10.04 20.58
N ALA A 436 6.05 10.69 21.43
CA ALA A 436 5.94 10.56 22.89
C ALA A 436 4.57 11.02 23.38
N ALA A 437 4.10 12.19 22.94
CA ALA A 437 2.80 12.72 23.30
C ALA A 437 1.64 11.80 22.84
N PHE A 438 1.72 11.27 21.62
CA PHE A 438 0.77 10.29 21.09
C PHE A 438 0.71 9.05 21.98
N ARG A 439 1.86 8.50 22.35
CA ARG A 439 1.96 7.32 23.21
C ARG A 439 1.41 7.58 24.61
N THR A 440 1.66 8.74 25.20
CA THR A 440 1.13 9.14 26.51
C THR A 440 -0.40 9.17 26.49
N VAL A 441 -0.99 9.95 25.57
CA VAL A 441 -2.45 10.09 25.49
C VAL A 441 -3.12 8.77 25.12
N GLN A 442 -2.54 7.99 24.20
CA GLN A 442 -3.08 6.68 23.82
C GLN A 442 -3.12 5.72 25.01
N GLN A 443 -2.05 5.64 25.79
CA GLN A 443 -1.98 4.74 26.96
C GLN A 443 -2.95 5.17 28.05
N ALA A 444 -3.04 6.49 28.33
CA ALA A 444 -4.01 7.02 29.29
C ALA A 444 -5.46 6.71 28.88
N GLN A 445 -5.81 6.89 27.61
CA GLN A 445 -7.16 6.56 27.12
C GLN A 445 -7.43 5.06 27.08
N ALA A 446 -6.44 4.24 26.73
CA ALA A 446 -6.55 2.78 26.80
C ALA A 446 -6.85 2.31 28.22
N TRP A 447 -6.10 2.83 29.20
CA TRP A 447 -6.37 2.59 30.61
C TRP A 447 -7.78 3.04 31.00
N ALA A 448 -8.17 4.28 30.68
CA ALA A 448 -9.50 4.79 31.02
C ALA A 448 -10.64 3.93 30.43
N THR A 449 -10.47 3.45 29.20
CA THR A 449 -11.44 2.60 28.49
C THR A 449 -11.59 1.22 29.15
N HIS A 450 -10.47 0.60 29.55
CA HIS A 450 -10.44 -0.81 29.97
C HIS A 450 -10.17 -1.03 31.45
N ARG A 451 -10.03 0.03 32.26
CA ARG A 451 -9.61 -0.03 33.68
C ARG A 451 -10.37 -1.09 34.49
N SER A 452 -11.69 -1.17 34.32
CA SER A 452 -12.52 -2.10 35.10
C SER A 452 -12.19 -3.55 34.78
N PHE A 453 -11.95 -3.86 33.50
CA PHE A 453 -11.57 -5.21 33.08
C PHE A 453 -10.15 -5.53 33.54
N VAL A 454 -9.20 -4.61 33.31
CA VAL A 454 -7.78 -4.81 33.65
C VAL A 454 -7.56 -4.94 35.15
N GLN A 455 -8.29 -4.19 35.99
CA GLN A 455 -8.18 -4.32 37.45
C GLN A 455 -8.72 -5.66 37.96
N GLY A 456 -9.74 -6.23 37.31
CA GLY A 456 -10.33 -7.52 37.70
C GLY A 456 -9.62 -8.74 37.13
N HIS A 457 -8.97 -8.60 35.97
CA HIS A 457 -8.46 -9.73 35.17
C HIS A 457 -7.09 -9.47 34.53
N GLY A 458 -6.28 -8.56 35.09
CA GLY A 458 -4.98 -8.19 34.52
C GLY A 458 -3.96 -9.33 34.47
N ASP A 459 -4.12 -10.37 35.30
CA ASP A 459 -3.36 -11.62 35.27
C ASP A 459 -3.70 -12.51 34.07
N ARG A 460 -4.79 -12.21 33.36
CA ARG A 460 -5.27 -12.94 32.17
C ARG A 460 -4.93 -12.25 30.85
N LEU A 461 -4.11 -11.20 30.90
CA LEU A 461 -3.58 -10.50 29.74
C LEU A 461 -2.20 -11.04 29.35
N ASP A 462 -1.86 -10.90 28.07
CA ASP A 462 -0.47 -10.98 27.62
C ASP A 462 0.41 -10.00 28.43
N ALA A 463 1.62 -10.42 28.77
CA ALA A 463 2.50 -9.64 29.64
C ALA A 463 2.87 -8.28 29.04
N ALA A 464 3.04 -8.19 27.71
CA ALA A 464 3.36 -6.94 27.04
C ALA A 464 2.12 -6.03 26.94
N VAL A 465 0.93 -6.60 26.75
CA VAL A 465 -0.35 -5.86 26.79
C VAL A 465 -0.60 -5.31 28.21
N ALA A 466 -0.46 -6.14 29.24
CA ALA A 466 -0.58 -5.74 30.64
C ALA A 466 0.40 -4.61 31.01
N ALA A 467 1.65 -4.68 30.54
CA ALA A 467 2.65 -3.63 30.75
C ALA A 467 2.22 -2.28 30.15
N ARG A 468 1.58 -2.29 28.98
CA ARG A 468 1.09 -1.06 28.32
C ARG A 468 -0.10 -0.44 29.07
N PHE A 469 -1.00 -1.26 29.64
CA PHE A 469 -2.07 -0.75 30.50
C PHE A 469 -1.54 -0.19 31.82
N ARG A 470 -0.54 -0.84 32.44
CA ARG A 470 0.13 -0.31 33.64
C ARG A 470 0.79 1.04 33.38
N ALA A 471 1.51 1.17 32.26
CA ALA A 471 2.07 2.45 31.85
C ALA A 471 1.00 3.53 31.64
N GLY A 472 -0.19 3.17 31.14
CA GLY A 472 -1.33 4.08 31.05
C GLY A 472 -1.95 4.48 32.38
N ALA A 473 -1.93 3.59 33.38
CA ALA A 473 -2.40 3.86 34.74
C ALA A 473 -1.47 4.81 35.51
N GLU A 474 -0.20 4.87 35.13
CA GLU A 474 0.83 5.73 35.72
C GLU A 474 0.85 7.15 35.11
N VAL A 475 0.11 7.40 34.01
CA VAL A 475 0.01 8.74 33.43
C VAL A 475 -0.85 9.62 34.32
N ASP A 476 -0.23 10.63 34.93
CA ASP A 476 -0.95 11.66 35.68
C ASP A 476 -1.61 12.69 34.76
N GLU A 477 -2.45 13.53 35.37
CA GLU A 477 -3.25 14.51 34.64
C GLU A 477 -2.39 15.60 33.98
N GLU A 478 -1.33 16.07 34.65
CA GLU A 478 -0.44 17.11 34.15
C GLU A 478 0.31 16.65 32.89
N LEU A 479 0.88 15.44 32.94
CA LEU A 479 1.54 14.82 31.80
C LEU A 479 0.56 14.58 30.64
N ARG A 480 -0.68 14.17 30.95
CA ARG A 480 -1.73 13.96 29.94
C ARG A 480 -2.13 15.28 29.27
N GLU A 481 -2.30 16.34 30.04
CA GLU A 481 -2.64 17.68 29.53
C GLU A 481 -1.52 18.23 28.64
N SER A 482 -0.27 18.20 29.13
CA SER A 482 0.90 18.63 28.34
C SER A 482 1.04 17.84 27.03
N ALA A 483 0.87 16.52 27.06
CA ALA A 483 0.87 15.71 25.86
C ALA A 483 -0.29 16.07 24.91
N THR A 484 -1.47 16.38 25.45
CA THR A 484 -2.64 16.80 24.65
C THR A 484 -2.37 18.11 23.91
N GLU A 485 -1.69 19.08 24.55
CA GLU A 485 -1.28 20.34 23.90
C GLU A 485 -0.29 20.10 22.76
N VAL A 486 0.70 19.23 22.96
CA VAL A 486 1.64 18.83 21.90
C VAL A 486 0.89 18.19 20.73
N LEU A 487 -0.10 17.33 20.99
CA LEU A 487 -0.90 16.71 19.94
C LEU A 487 -1.78 17.69 19.18
N ALA A 488 -2.35 18.69 19.86
CA ALA A 488 -3.13 19.74 19.21
C ALA A 488 -2.24 20.54 18.25
N ALA A 489 -1.05 20.95 18.70
CA ALA A 489 -0.09 21.64 17.85
C ALA A 489 0.37 20.77 16.67
N ALA A 490 0.62 19.48 16.90
CA ALA A 490 1.01 18.52 15.85
C ALA A 490 -0.09 18.30 14.80
N ARG A 491 -1.36 18.26 15.24
CA ARG A 491 -2.52 18.17 14.35
C ARG A 491 -2.62 19.40 13.45
N ASP A 492 -2.59 20.60 14.02
CA ASP A 492 -2.66 21.85 13.25
C ASP A 492 -1.53 21.95 12.23
N ALA A 493 -0.34 21.55 12.66
CA ALA A 493 0.84 21.39 11.85
C ALA A 493 0.62 20.48 10.62
N LEU A 494 0.23 19.21 10.85
CA LEU A 494 0.07 18.22 9.79
C LEU A 494 -1.09 18.55 8.84
N VAL A 495 -2.22 19.03 9.39
CA VAL A 495 -3.37 19.46 8.57
C VAL A 495 -2.99 20.66 7.70
N GLY A 496 -2.28 21.66 8.25
CA GLY A 496 -1.82 22.81 7.48
C GLY A 496 -0.82 22.47 6.38
N ALA A 497 -0.09 21.35 6.53
CA ALA A 497 0.88 20.86 5.56
C ALA A 497 0.28 19.98 4.46
N LEU A 498 -1.00 19.58 4.60
CA LEU A 498 -1.71 18.70 3.68
C LEU A 498 -3.01 19.35 3.18
N PRO A 499 -2.93 20.49 2.47
CA PRO A 499 -4.09 21.06 1.80
C PRO A 499 -4.59 20.15 0.67
N ASP A 500 -5.75 20.48 0.12
CA ASP A 500 -6.33 19.78 -1.03
C ASP A 500 -5.33 19.59 -2.17
N GLY A 501 -5.27 18.38 -2.74
CA GLY A 501 -4.35 18.01 -3.81
C GLY A 501 -2.92 17.66 -3.35
N VAL A 502 -2.60 17.80 -2.06
CA VAL A 502 -1.28 17.45 -1.50
C VAL A 502 -1.38 16.21 -0.62
N LEU A 503 -0.48 15.25 -0.84
CA LEU A 503 -0.34 14.03 -0.03
C LEU A 503 1.04 13.93 0.60
N LEU A 504 1.15 13.29 1.75
CA LEU A 504 2.43 12.85 2.31
C LEU A 504 2.63 11.37 1.99
N ALA A 505 3.75 11.03 1.36
CA ALA A 505 4.17 9.64 1.14
C ALA A 505 5.18 9.19 2.20
N LEU A 506 4.99 7.98 2.70
CA LEU A 506 5.86 7.34 3.69
C LEU A 506 5.76 5.80 3.63
N PRO A 507 6.73 5.04 4.15
CA PRO A 507 6.59 3.59 4.28
C PRO A 507 5.43 3.25 5.22
N SER A 508 4.53 2.33 4.83
CA SER A 508 3.43 1.91 5.73
C SER A 508 3.96 1.18 6.98
N THR A 509 5.13 0.55 6.85
CA THR A 509 5.87 -0.13 7.92
C THR A 509 7.36 0.10 7.73
N SER A 510 8.15 0.05 8.82
CA SER A 510 9.59 0.26 8.76
C SER A 510 10.38 -0.92 8.16
N SER A 511 9.75 -2.08 8.01
CA SER A 511 10.37 -3.30 7.48
C SER A 511 9.33 -4.10 6.70
N THR A 512 9.75 -5.24 6.16
CA THR A 512 8.82 -6.34 5.83
C THR A 512 8.37 -7.08 7.09
N ALA A 513 7.35 -7.93 6.97
CA ALA A 513 6.81 -8.71 8.07
C ALA A 513 7.90 -9.49 8.82
N PRO A 514 8.13 -9.25 10.13
CA PRO A 514 9.06 -10.06 10.93
C PRO A 514 8.68 -11.56 10.97
N PRO A 515 9.65 -12.47 11.15
CA PRO A 515 9.35 -13.88 11.41
C PRO A 515 8.49 -14.05 12.68
N VAL A 516 7.58 -15.04 12.67
CA VAL A 516 6.87 -15.46 13.88
C VAL A 516 7.88 -15.88 14.95
N GLY A 517 7.70 -15.44 16.19
CA GLY A 517 8.63 -15.75 17.29
C GLY A 517 10.01 -15.11 17.16
N ALA A 518 10.17 -14.04 16.36
CA ALA A 518 11.41 -13.27 16.30
C ALA A 518 11.81 -12.72 17.69
N LYS A 519 13.11 -12.48 17.89
CA LYS A 519 13.65 -11.99 19.17
C LYS A 519 13.00 -10.66 19.56
N ALA A 520 12.53 -10.57 20.81
CA ALA A 520 11.77 -9.43 21.33
C ALA A 520 12.45 -8.07 21.07
N ALA A 521 13.77 -7.96 21.22
CA ALA A 521 14.50 -6.71 20.98
C ALA A 521 14.41 -6.23 19.52
N VAL A 522 14.49 -7.15 18.55
CA VAL A 522 14.38 -6.82 17.11
C VAL A 522 12.94 -6.44 16.78
N VAL A 523 11.96 -7.19 17.32
CA VAL A 523 10.53 -6.89 17.15
C VAL A 523 10.21 -5.51 17.70
N GLU A 524 10.71 -5.15 18.88
CA GLU A 524 10.43 -3.85 19.50
C GLU A 524 11.09 -2.69 18.74
N SER A 525 12.33 -2.84 18.24
CA SER A 525 12.95 -1.78 17.43
C SER A 525 12.17 -1.51 16.14
N THR A 526 11.79 -2.57 15.43
CA THR A 526 10.98 -2.48 14.20
C THR A 526 9.60 -1.91 14.50
N ARG A 527 8.97 -2.36 15.58
CA ARG A 527 7.67 -1.85 16.03
C ARG A 527 7.74 -0.37 16.40
N ALA A 528 8.76 0.08 17.11
CA ALA A 528 8.92 1.48 17.50
C ALA A 528 9.12 2.38 16.28
N ALA A 529 9.94 1.98 15.31
CA ALA A 529 10.11 2.69 14.06
C ALA A 529 8.81 2.75 13.24
N THR A 530 8.10 1.62 13.13
CA THR A 530 6.77 1.55 12.49
C THR A 530 5.75 2.45 13.18
N LEU A 531 5.74 2.53 14.50
CA LEU A 531 4.82 3.39 15.24
C LEU A 531 5.07 4.89 15.02
N ARG A 532 6.33 5.30 14.82
CA ARG A 532 6.66 6.69 14.45
C ARG A 532 6.16 7.07 13.06
N LEU A 533 6.14 6.10 12.14
CA LEU A 533 5.54 6.28 10.81
C LEU A 533 4.01 6.40 10.91
N THR A 534 3.38 5.47 11.65
CA THR A 534 1.92 5.39 11.68
C THR A 534 1.26 6.41 12.61
N CYS A 535 1.96 6.97 13.60
CA CYS A 535 1.36 7.91 14.55
C CYS A 535 0.91 9.22 13.90
N LEU A 536 1.51 9.65 12.78
CA LEU A 536 1.20 10.92 12.13
C LEU A 536 -0.27 11.03 11.71
N ALA A 537 -0.76 10.06 10.93
CA ALA A 537 -2.16 10.03 10.54
C ALA A 537 -3.09 9.79 11.74
N SER A 538 -2.61 9.05 12.74
CA SER A 538 -3.37 8.77 13.96
C SER A 538 -3.63 10.01 14.80
N LEU A 539 -2.58 10.76 15.13
CA LEU A 539 -2.67 11.92 16.02
C LEU A 539 -3.41 13.09 15.37
N ALA A 540 -3.26 13.24 14.04
CA ALA A 540 -3.91 14.30 13.29
C ALA A 540 -5.33 13.94 12.82
N GLY A 541 -5.77 12.68 13.02
CA GLY A 541 -7.09 12.22 12.58
C GLY A 541 -7.23 12.13 11.05
N LEU A 542 -6.11 11.95 10.35
CA LEU A 542 -6.04 11.98 8.89
C LEU A 542 -6.33 10.60 8.27
N PRO A 543 -6.88 10.56 7.05
CA PRO A 543 -7.00 9.33 6.29
C PRO A 543 -5.63 8.91 5.76
N GLN A 544 -5.38 7.60 5.72
CA GLN A 544 -4.18 7.06 5.09
C GLN A 544 -4.48 5.76 4.36
N LEU A 545 -4.02 5.72 3.11
CA LEU A 545 -4.07 4.55 2.24
C LEU A 545 -2.73 3.82 2.26
N SER A 546 -2.74 2.51 2.48
CA SER A 546 -1.62 1.61 2.27
C SER A 546 -1.83 0.86 0.96
N VAL A 547 -0.88 1.00 0.04
CA VAL A 547 -0.89 0.39 -1.30
C VAL A 547 0.19 -0.68 -1.37
N PRO A 548 -0.11 -1.93 -1.76
CA PRO A 548 0.87 -3.02 -1.82
C PRO A 548 1.77 -2.92 -3.08
N ALA A 549 2.41 -1.77 -3.27
CA ALA A 549 3.19 -1.43 -4.46
C ALA A 549 4.69 -1.73 -4.34
N ALA A 550 5.20 -1.94 -3.12
CA ALA A 550 6.62 -2.21 -2.87
C ALA A 550 6.86 -3.68 -2.48
N ARG A 551 8.08 -4.18 -2.75
CA ARG A 551 8.54 -5.51 -2.31
C ARG A 551 10.02 -5.50 -1.95
N VAL A 552 10.39 -6.28 -0.95
CA VAL A 552 11.79 -6.61 -0.64
C VAL A 552 11.98 -8.10 -0.87
N GLY A 553 12.71 -8.44 -1.94
CA GLY A 553 12.68 -9.81 -2.48
C GLY A 553 11.26 -10.22 -2.85
N THR A 554 10.77 -11.32 -2.28
CA THR A 554 9.39 -11.79 -2.48
C THR A 554 8.39 -11.16 -1.50
N LEU A 555 8.86 -10.54 -0.42
CA LEU A 555 8.01 -10.08 0.68
C LEU A 555 7.32 -8.76 0.33
N PRO A 556 6.03 -8.60 0.66
CA PRO A 556 5.29 -7.38 0.41
C PRO A 556 5.71 -6.24 1.35
N LEU A 557 5.53 -5.01 0.85
CA LEU A 557 5.67 -3.78 1.61
C LEU A 557 4.67 -2.73 1.09
N GLY A 558 4.00 -2.05 2.01
CA GLY A 558 3.02 -1.02 1.69
C GLY A 558 3.64 0.38 1.50
N LEU A 559 3.29 1.06 0.42
CA LEU A 559 3.45 2.51 0.28
C LEU A 559 2.28 3.20 0.97
N GLY A 560 2.57 4.04 1.97
CA GLY A 560 1.58 4.83 2.70
C GLY A 560 1.38 6.20 2.06
N LEU A 561 0.12 6.59 1.87
CA LEU A 561 -0.29 7.90 1.35
C LEU A 561 -1.25 8.55 2.35
N VAL A 562 -0.82 9.63 2.99
CA VAL A 562 -1.61 10.39 3.95
C VAL A 562 -2.21 11.60 3.25
N GLY A 563 -3.53 11.75 3.34
CA GLY A 563 -4.24 12.93 2.83
C GLY A 563 -4.62 13.90 3.94
N GLY A 564 -5.07 15.10 3.55
CA GLY A 564 -5.72 16.02 4.47
C GLY A 564 -7.06 15.51 4.99
N PRO A 565 -7.70 16.22 5.94
CA PRO A 565 -9.00 15.82 6.49
C PRO A 565 -10.06 15.63 5.39
N GLY A 566 -10.73 14.47 5.38
CA GLY A 566 -11.79 14.17 4.40
C GLY A 566 -11.30 13.76 3.01
N ALA A 567 -9.98 13.65 2.79
CA ALA A 567 -9.41 13.24 1.52
C ALA A 567 -9.56 11.73 1.22
N ASP A 568 -10.33 10.98 2.00
CA ASP A 568 -10.52 9.53 1.88
C ASP A 568 -10.89 9.10 0.46
N ARG A 569 -11.88 9.77 -0.15
CA ARG A 569 -12.33 9.47 -1.50
C ARG A 569 -11.31 9.88 -2.56
N SER A 570 -10.53 10.94 -2.32
CA SER A 570 -9.42 11.36 -3.18
C SER A 570 -8.30 10.32 -3.19
N LEU A 571 -7.96 9.75 -2.03
CA LEU A 571 -7.00 8.64 -1.93
C LEU A 571 -7.47 7.41 -2.71
N LEU A 572 -8.75 7.05 -2.61
CA LEU A 572 -9.31 5.93 -3.39
C LEU A 572 -9.29 6.17 -4.89
N ALA A 573 -9.55 7.42 -5.32
CA ALA A 573 -9.55 7.78 -6.74
C ALA A 573 -8.19 7.56 -7.42
N LEU A 574 -7.07 7.66 -6.67
CA LEU A 574 -5.73 7.33 -7.19
C LEU A 574 -5.58 5.88 -7.63
N LEU A 575 -6.37 4.97 -7.05
CA LEU A 575 -6.31 3.56 -7.39
C LEU A 575 -7.10 3.22 -8.65
N THR A 576 -8.09 4.06 -8.99
CA THR A 576 -9.04 3.83 -10.09
C THR A 576 -8.72 4.63 -11.34
N GLN A 577 -7.66 5.46 -11.33
CA GLN A 577 -7.16 6.06 -12.56
C GLN A 577 -6.58 4.96 -13.45
N GLU A 578 -7.44 4.39 -14.29
CA GLU A 578 -7.02 3.61 -15.46
C GLU A 578 -5.98 4.42 -16.23
N ALA A 579 -4.88 3.78 -16.62
CA ALA A 579 -3.84 4.35 -17.45
C ALA A 579 -4.50 4.95 -18.70
N ARG A 580 -4.62 6.29 -18.72
CA ARG A 580 -5.06 7.05 -19.89
C ARG A 580 -3.94 7.13 -20.91
#